data_AF-A0A101QRR9-F1
#
_entry.id   AF-A0A101QRR9-F1
#
_cell.length_a   1.000
_cell.length_b   1.000
_cell.length_c   1.000
_cell.angle_alpha   90.00
_cell.angle_beta   90.00
_cell.angle_gamma   90.00
#
_symmetry.space_group_name_H-M   'P 1'
#
loop_
_entity.id
_entity.type
_entity.pdbx_description
1 polymer ?
#
loop_
_entity_poly.entity_id
_entity_poly.type
_entity_poly.pdbx_seq_one_letter_code
_entity_poly.pdbx_strand_id
1 'polypeptide(L)'
;MMAAMSEPRTFPLADLLSVTTPALLSRRGMEGLGDLLAHMTGETLAPWQFLRAADECAAALCDQHPFLRDLQPPKGVDKADLYAWLVEAERAHGGLIRVVRLADWQHQDPGVELLDRIDLARMRTIDREQPKG
;
A
#
# COMPACT_ATOMS: atom_id res chain seq x y z
N MET A 1 24.91 -14.87 0.13
CA MET A 1 23.70 -15.06 -0.69
C MET A 1 23.55 -13.84 -1.57
N MET A 2 23.55 -13.99 -2.90
CA MET A 2 23.26 -12.87 -3.79
C MET A 2 21.75 -12.64 -3.76
N ALA A 3 21.32 -11.44 -3.38
CA ALA A 3 19.92 -11.04 -3.52
C ALA A 3 19.55 -11.18 -5.00
N ALA A 4 18.52 -11.99 -5.29
CA ALA A 4 18.00 -12.09 -6.64
C ALA A 4 17.43 -10.72 -7.02
N MET A 5 18.16 -9.96 -7.83
CA MET A 5 17.67 -8.72 -8.43
C MET A 5 16.45 -9.06 -9.28
N SER A 6 15.26 -8.88 -8.72
CA SER A 6 14.02 -9.20 -9.39
C SER A 6 13.79 -8.14 -10.48
N GLU A 7 13.41 -8.59 -11.68
CA GLU A 7 13.18 -7.67 -12.78
C GLU A 7 12.07 -6.66 -12.44
N PRO A 8 12.29 -5.36 -12.70
CA PRO A 8 11.26 -4.36 -12.45
C PRO A 8 10.02 -4.64 -13.29
N ARG A 9 8.83 -4.38 -12.73
CA ARG A 9 7.55 -4.52 -13.43
C ARG A 9 6.82 -3.19 -13.48
N THR A 10 5.94 -3.01 -14.47
CA THR A 10 5.15 -1.78 -14.60
C THR A 10 3.77 -1.93 -13.99
N PHE A 11 3.34 -0.91 -13.25
CA PHE A 11 2.04 -0.87 -12.58
C PHE A 11 1.30 0.43 -12.91
N PRO A 12 -0.04 0.42 -12.94
CA PRO A 12 -0.83 1.65 -13.03
C PRO A 12 -0.47 2.66 -11.95
N LEU A 13 -0.36 3.94 -12.29
CA LEU A 13 -0.14 5.02 -11.31
C LEU A 13 -1.21 5.01 -10.21
N ALA A 14 -2.45 4.68 -10.58
CA ALA A 14 -3.57 4.52 -9.65
C ALA A 14 -3.31 3.47 -8.55
N ASP A 15 -2.59 2.39 -8.86
CA ASP A 15 -2.25 1.34 -7.91
C ASP A 15 -1.19 1.85 -6.92
N LEU A 16 -0.17 2.58 -7.41
CA LEU A 16 0.83 3.22 -6.56
C LEU A 16 0.20 4.26 -5.63
N LEU A 17 -0.68 5.11 -6.15
CA LEU A 17 -1.39 6.11 -5.35
C LEU A 17 -2.33 5.48 -4.32
N SER A 18 -2.78 4.24 -4.54
CA SER A 18 -3.54 3.49 -3.53
C SER A 18 -2.68 3.02 -2.35
N VAL A 19 -1.36 3.00 -2.51
CA VAL A 19 -0.39 2.69 -1.46
C VAL A 19 0.11 3.96 -0.78
N THR A 20 0.44 4.99 -1.56
CA THR A 20 1.07 6.23 -1.05
C THR A 20 0.08 7.28 -0.56
N THR A 21 -1.23 7.02 -0.67
CA THR A 21 -2.30 7.93 -0.24
C THR A 21 -3.39 7.14 0.50
N PRO A 22 -4.22 7.80 1.33
CA PRO A 22 -5.30 7.12 2.05
C PRO A 22 -6.48 6.70 1.15
N ALA A 23 -6.43 6.96 -0.16
CA ALA A 23 -7.52 6.69 -1.09
C ALA A 23 -7.24 5.44 -1.94
N LEU A 24 -8.20 4.52 -2.01
CA LEU A 24 -8.14 3.39 -2.94
C LEU A 24 -8.51 3.87 -4.36
N LEU A 25 -7.50 4.20 -5.16
CA LEU A 25 -7.62 4.76 -6.51
C LEU A 25 -7.48 3.72 -7.62
N SER A 26 -6.93 2.55 -7.29
CA SER A 26 -6.78 1.41 -8.19
C SER A 26 -8.11 1.11 -8.89
N ARG A 27 -8.07 1.03 -10.22
CA ARG A 27 -9.26 0.70 -11.04
C ARG A 27 -9.70 -0.76 -10.82
N ARG A 28 -8.77 -1.62 -10.38
CA ARG A 28 -9.03 -3.01 -9.98
C ARG A 28 -9.26 -3.15 -8.47
N GLY A 29 -9.37 -2.02 -7.76
CA GLY A 29 -9.51 -1.99 -6.31
C GLY A 29 -8.39 -2.76 -5.60
N MET A 30 -8.79 -3.59 -4.63
CA MET A 30 -7.87 -4.37 -3.79
C MET A 30 -7.03 -5.38 -4.57
N GLU A 31 -7.47 -5.83 -5.75
CA GLU A 31 -6.69 -6.75 -6.59
C GLU A 31 -5.44 -6.05 -7.15
N GLY A 32 -5.60 -4.85 -7.73
CA GLY A 32 -4.48 -4.07 -8.24
C GLY A 32 -3.49 -3.66 -7.14
N LEU A 33 -4.03 -3.26 -5.98
CA LEU A 33 -3.22 -3.02 -4.79
C LEU A 33 -2.45 -4.28 -4.37
N GLY A 34 -3.15 -5.43 -4.30
CA GLY A 34 -2.56 -6.71 -3.91
C GLY A 34 -1.45 -7.17 -4.85
N ASP A 35 -1.64 -7.04 -6.16
CA ASP A 35 -0.61 -7.37 -7.17
C ASP A 35 0.65 -6.52 -7.02
N LEU A 36 0.48 -5.21 -6.76
CA LEU A 36 1.60 -4.30 -6.51
C LEU A 36 2.35 -4.68 -5.24
N LEU A 37 1.63 -4.87 -4.12
CA LEU A 37 2.23 -5.26 -2.85
C LEU A 37 2.92 -6.63 -2.96
N ALA A 38 2.29 -7.60 -3.63
CA ALA A 38 2.86 -8.92 -3.83
C ALA A 38 4.12 -8.88 -4.70
N HIS A 39 4.15 -8.04 -5.73
CA HIS A 39 5.38 -7.81 -6.48
C HIS A 39 6.46 -7.18 -5.63
N MET A 40 6.16 -6.09 -4.92
CA MET A 40 7.15 -5.34 -4.14
C MET A 40 7.76 -6.16 -3.00
N THR A 41 6.94 -6.92 -2.29
CA THR A 41 7.38 -7.82 -1.20
C THR A 41 7.96 -9.13 -1.71
N GLY A 42 7.58 -9.55 -2.92
CA GLY A 42 7.92 -10.85 -3.47
C GLY A 42 7.11 -12.01 -2.91
N GLU A 43 6.02 -11.73 -2.19
CA GLU A 43 5.21 -12.70 -1.46
C GLU A 43 3.72 -12.58 -1.81
N THR A 44 2.98 -13.68 -1.69
CA THR A 44 1.51 -13.61 -1.71
C THR A 44 1.03 -13.27 -0.31
N LEU A 45 0.52 -12.05 -0.13
CA LEU A 45 0.09 -11.55 1.17
C LEU A 45 -1.36 -11.93 1.49
N ALA A 46 -1.65 -12.18 2.76
CA ALA A 46 -3.02 -12.22 3.24
C ALA A 46 -3.60 -10.80 3.41
N PRO A 47 -4.93 -10.58 3.30
CA PRO A 47 -5.52 -9.24 3.36
C PRO A 47 -5.20 -8.42 4.60
N TRP A 48 -4.98 -9.07 5.75
CA TRP A 48 -4.57 -8.38 6.98
C TRP A 48 -3.13 -7.86 6.92
N GLN A 49 -2.26 -8.48 6.13
CA GLN A 49 -0.86 -8.04 6.00
C GLN A 49 -0.71 -6.82 5.10
N PHE A 50 -1.77 -6.46 4.35
CA PHE A 50 -1.72 -5.37 3.38
C PHE A 50 -1.39 -4.03 4.02
N LEU A 51 -1.84 -3.78 5.25
CA LEU A 51 -1.58 -2.50 5.92
C LEU A 51 -0.07 -2.32 6.18
N ARG A 52 0.58 -3.31 6.80
CA ARG A 52 2.03 -3.29 7.05
C ARG A 52 2.81 -3.22 5.74
N ALA A 53 2.44 -4.06 4.78
CA ALA A 53 3.08 -4.07 3.47
C ALA A 53 2.94 -2.71 2.76
N ALA A 54 1.76 -2.08 2.83
CA ALA A 54 1.54 -0.77 2.24
C ALA A 54 2.40 0.31 2.90
N ASP A 55 2.55 0.31 4.23
CA ASP A 55 3.40 1.28 4.94
C ASP A 55 4.87 1.20 4.47
N GLU A 56 5.44 -0.01 4.42
CA GLU A 56 6.81 -0.24 3.95
C GLU A 56 6.96 0.07 2.44
N CYS A 57 5.99 -0.37 1.63
CA CYS A 57 5.99 -0.13 0.18
C CYS A 57 5.82 1.35 -0.14
N ALA A 58 5.03 2.12 0.61
CA ALA A 58 4.78 3.54 0.37
C ALA A 58 6.09 4.34 0.44
N ALA A 59 6.89 4.11 1.48
CA ALA A 59 8.19 4.74 1.63
C ALA A 59 9.11 4.42 0.45
N ALA A 60 9.23 3.13 0.10
CA ALA A 60 10.07 2.69 -1.01
C ALA A 60 9.58 3.21 -2.38
N LEU A 61 8.27 3.30 -2.61
CA LEU A 61 7.70 3.89 -3.82
C LEU A 61 8.06 5.37 -3.93
N CYS A 62 8.03 6.12 -2.83
CA CYS A 62 8.43 7.52 -2.81
C CYS A 62 9.94 7.72 -3.02
N ASP A 63 10.77 6.77 -2.59
CA ASP A 63 12.21 6.79 -2.88
C ASP A 63 12.50 6.48 -4.35
N GLN A 64 11.79 5.52 -4.94
CA GLN A 64 11.89 5.20 -6.37
C GLN A 64 11.35 6.34 -7.25
N HIS A 65 10.28 7.01 -6.79
CA HIS A 65 9.52 8.01 -7.55
C HIS A 65 9.18 9.21 -6.66
N PRO A 66 10.10 10.18 -6.49
CA PRO A 66 9.93 11.29 -5.54
C PRO A 66 8.66 12.11 -5.71
N PHE A 67 8.11 12.20 -6.94
CA PHE A 67 6.88 12.95 -7.20
C PHE A 67 5.65 12.39 -6.46
N LEU A 68 5.66 11.13 -6.03
CA LEU A 68 4.54 10.51 -5.31
C LEU A 68 4.34 11.11 -3.91
N ARG A 69 5.38 11.73 -3.32
CA ARG A 69 5.27 12.39 -2.01
C ARG A 69 4.25 13.53 -2.03
N ASP A 70 4.30 14.32 -3.10
CA ASP A 70 3.51 15.54 -3.24
C ASP A 70 2.21 15.32 -4.04
N LEU A 71 2.09 14.17 -4.73
CA LEU A 71 0.92 13.84 -5.54
C LEU A 71 -0.23 13.30 -4.68
N GLN A 72 -1.03 14.22 -4.13
CA GLN A 72 -2.15 13.91 -3.25
C GLN A 72 -3.50 14.17 -3.93
N PRO A 73 -4.49 13.24 -3.77
CA PRO A 73 -5.83 13.45 -4.29
C PRO A 73 -6.52 14.64 -3.59
N PRO A 74 -7.35 15.41 -4.29
CA PRO A 74 -8.13 16.47 -3.69
C PRO A 74 -9.09 15.91 -2.64
N LYS A 75 -9.27 16.65 -1.53
CA LYS A 75 -10.14 16.23 -0.43
C LYS A 75 -11.57 16.72 -0.65
N GLY A 76 -12.55 15.92 -0.26
CA GLY A 76 -13.97 16.32 -0.24
C GLY A 76 -14.60 16.47 -1.63
N VAL A 77 -13.97 15.90 -2.66
CA VAL A 77 -14.52 15.88 -4.03
C VAL A 77 -15.35 14.62 -4.26
N ASP A 78 -16.20 14.66 -5.28
CA ASP A 78 -16.93 13.48 -5.70
C ASP A 78 -16.04 12.51 -6.51
N LYS A 79 -16.64 11.38 -6.92
CA LYS A 79 -15.94 10.33 -7.65
C LYS A 79 -15.53 10.77 -9.07
N ALA A 80 -16.31 11.62 -9.73
CA ALA A 80 -16.01 12.08 -11.08
C ALA A 80 -14.81 13.04 -11.07
N ASP A 81 -14.80 13.98 -10.14
CA ASP A 81 -13.70 14.92 -9.92
C ASP A 81 -12.41 14.19 -9.51
N LEU A 82 -12.52 13.17 -8.66
CA LEU A 82 -11.38 12.34 -8.28
C LEU A 82 -10.77 11.60 -9.48
N TYR A 83 -11.60 11.08 -10.40
CA TYR A 83 -11.10 10.46 -11.62
C TYR A 83 -10.54 11.46 -12.61
N ALA A 84 -11.14 12.65 -12.72
CA ALA A 84 -10.59 13.71 -13.55
C ALA A 84 -9.18 14.11 -13.06
N TRP A 85 -9.02 14.26 -11.75
CA TRP A 85 -7.70 14.47 -11.14
C TRP A 85 -6.72 13.33 -11.44
N LEU A 86 -7.16 12.07 -11.33
CA LEU A 86 -6.31 10.92 -11.64
C LEU A 86 -5.86 10.92 -13.11
N VAL A 87 -6.74 11.28 -14.04
CA VAL A 87 -6.40 11.41 -15.46
C VAL A 87 -5.33 12.48 -15.68
N GLU A 88 -5.44 13.63 -15.00
CA GLU A 88 -4.40 14.67 -15.09
C GLU A 88 -3.08 14.23 -14.46
N ALA A 89 -3.12 13.52 -13.34
CA ALA A 89 -1.94 12.93 -12.72
C ALA A 89 -1.24 11.92 -13.66
N GLU A 90 -2.01 11.03 -14.29
CA GLU A 90 -1.52 10.07 -15.28
C GLU A 90 -0.93 10.76 -16.52
N ARG A 91 -1.51 11.90 -16.95
CA ARG A 91 -0.96 12.72 -18.05
C ARG A 91 0.37 13.37 -17.68
N ALA A 92 0.50 13.87 -16.46
CA ALA A 92 1.69 14.57 -15.99
C ALA A 92 2.87 13.63 -15.68
N HIS A 93 2.59 12.45 -15.12
CA HIS A 93 3.61 11.55 -14.58
C HIS A 93 3.71 10.20 -15.31
N GLY A 94 2.79 9.92 -16.25
CA GLY A 94 2.65 8.64 -16.93
C GLY A 94 1.67 7.71 -16.22
N GLY A 95 0.90 6.96 -17.01
CA GLY A 95 -0.10 6.02 -16.48
C GLY A 95 0.47 4.69 -16.00
N LEU A 96 1.69 4.31 -16.43
CA LEU A 96 2.36 3.07 -16.06
C LEU A 96 3.74 3.39 -15.50
N ILE A 97 3.97 3.04 -14.23
CA ILE A 97 5.17 3.34 -13.48
C ILE A 97 5.97 2.05 -13.26
N ARG A 98 7.28 2.11 -13.49
CA ARG A 98 8.20 1.00 -13.27
C ARG A 98 8.53 0.87 -11.78
N VAL A 99 8.29 -0.30 -11.19
CA VAL A 99 8.47 -0.57 -9.76
C VAL A 99 9.44 -1.72 -9.54
N VAL A 100 10.40 -1.50 -8.65
CA VAL A 100 11.32 -2.54 -8.18
C VAL A 100 10.88 -3.09 -6.82
N ARG A 101 11.32 -4.31 -6.51
CA ARG A 101 11.07 -4.94 -5.22
C ARG A 101 11.77 -4.22 -4.08
N LEU A 102 11.24 -4.40 -2.88
CA LEU A 102 11.92 -4.04 -1.64
C LEU A 102 13.21 -4.84 -1.52
N ALA A 103 14.28 -4.19 -1.09
CA ALA A 103 15.54 -4.86 -0.79
C ALA A 103 15.45 -5.72 0.48
N ASP A 104 14.74 -5.21 1.49
CA ASP A 104 14.81 -5.71 2.86
C ASP A 104 13.42 -6.08 3.45
N TRP A 105 12.48 -6.53 2.62
CA TRP A 105 11.17 -7.00 3.11
C TRP A 105 11.34 -8.10 4.16
N GLN A 106 10.77 -7.87 5.34
CA GLN A 106 10.78 -8.86 6.41
C GLN A 106 9.53 -9.74 6.28
N HIS A 107 9.76 -11.01 5.92
CA HIS A 107 8.71 -12.01 5.90
C HIS A 107 8.09 -12.16 7.30
N GLN A 108 6.77 -12.20 7.34
CA GLN A 108 6.02 -12.52 8.55
C GLN A 108 4.99 -13.60 8.22
N ASP A 109 4.97 -14.66 9.05
CA ASP A 109 3.99 -15.72 8.91
C ASP A 109 2.56 -15.14 9.05
N PRO A 110 1.66 -15.37 8.08
CA PRO A 110 0.33 -14.77 8.10
C PRO A 110 -0.52 -15.21 9.30
N GLY A 111 -0.31 -16.43 9.80
CA GLY A 111 -1.03 -16.97 10.95
C GLY A 111 -0.58 -16.33 12.25
N VAL A 112 0.73 -16.17 12.44
CA VAL A 112 1.31 -15.43 13.57
C VAL A 112 0.83 -13.98 13.58
N GLU A 113 0.91 -13.30 12.43
CA GLU A 113 0.46 -11.90 12.32
C GLU A 113 -1.03 -11.72 12.65
N LEU A 114 -1.88 -12.68 12.25
CA LEU A 114 -3.30 -12.65 12.58
C LEU A 114 -3.54 -12.80 14.09
N LEU A 115 -2.83 -13.73 14.75
CA LEU A 115 -2.93 -13.94 16.19
C LEU A 115 -2.48 -12.71 16.97
N ASP A 116 -1.33 -12.12 16.61
CA ASP A 116 -0.81 -10.90 17.24
C ASP A 116 -1.83 -9.75 17.17
N ARG A 117 -2.52 -9.61 16.02
CA ARG A 117 -3.56 -8.59 15.84
C ARG A 117 -4.80 -8.86 16.69
N ILE A 118 -5.21 -10.12 16.83
CA ILE A 118 -6.34 -10.52 17.69
C ILE A 118 -6.01 -10.21 19.16
N ASP A 119 -4.81 -10.56 19.60
CA ASP A 119 -4.39 -10.34 20.98
C ASP A 119 -4.25 -8.83 21.29
N LEU A 120 -3.69 -8.05 20.37
CA LEU A 120 -3.65 -6.59 20.48
C LEU A 120 -5.07 -5.98 20.58
N ALA A 121 -6.03 -6.49 19.81
CA ALA A 121 -7.41 -6.03 19.88
C ALA A 121 -8.06 -6.35 21.24
N ARG A 122 -7.78 -7.53 21.80
CA ARG A 122 -8.26 -7.95 23.12
C ARG A 122 -7.67 -7.14 24.27
N MET A 123 -6.39 -6.77 24.19
CA MET A 123 -5.77 -5.90 25.20
C MET A 123 -6.44 -4.52 25.23
N ARG A 124 -6.69 -3.93 24.05
CA ARG A 124 -7.34 -2.61 23.92
C ARG A 124 -8.78 -2.57 24.44
N THR A 125 -9.47 -3.70 24.48
CA THR A 125 -10.83 -3.78 25.04
C THR A 125 -10.81 -3.80 26.56
N ILE A 126 -9.84 -4.46 27.19
CA ILE A 126 -9.74 -4.56 28.66
C ILE A 126 -9.45 -3.19 29.29
N ASP A 127 -8.61 -2.37 28.67
CA ASP A 127 -8.29 -1.02 29.16
C ASP A 127 -9.47 -0.03 29.08
N ARG A 128 -10.50 -0.32 28.26
CA ARG A 128 -11.71 0.50 28.12
C ARG A 128 -12.80 0.14 29.12
N GLU A 129 -12.70 -1.00 29.79
CA GLU A 129 -13.70 -1.51 30.73
C GLU A 129 -13.41 -1.20 32.20
N GLN A 130 -12.35 -0.44 32.52
CA GLN A 130 -12.11 0.02 33.89
C GLN A 130 -13.26 0.97 34.33
N PRO A 131 -14.12 0.60 35.29
CA PRO A 131 -15.14 1.50 35.78
C PRO A 131 -14.47 2.63 36.58
N LYS A 132 -14.93 3.86 36.39
CA LYS A 132 -14.60 4.99 37.27
C LYS A 132 -15.10 4.66 38.67
N GLY A 133 -14.19 4.21 39.53
CA GLY A 133 -14.37 4.22 40.99
C GLY A 133 -14.17 5.62 41.54
#